data_AF-K1T2U1-F1
#
_entry.id   AF-K1T2U1-F1
#
_cell.length_a   1.000
_cell.length_b   1.000
_cell.length_c   1.000
_cell.angle_alpha   90.00
_cell.angle_beta   90.00
_cell.angle_gamma   90.00
#
_symmetry.space_group_name_H-M   'P 1'
#
loop_
_entity.id
_entity.type
_entity.pdbx_description
1 polymer ?
#
loop_
_entity_poly.entity_id
_entity_poly.type
_entity_poly.pdbx_seq_one_letter_code
_entity_poly.pdbx_strand_id
1 'polypeptide(L)'
;MDYVVGTKTTGRTMAFASNFMPLLPEDTEFASKWLSLCMAHMEEGIHDAIKAYEYMGRFYVQEGNKRVSVLKYFGADSIFATVTRVVPRFNDTPEIREYYEFMEYYPLCGLYRLHFTQEGSFARLQKALGKAPDEKWTADDKAEVVSLMNWITKAYNAHGGDKMRTTPADVMLLLLRLYKLDELKTYSPAQFAAAIDAVWDNVLALERPE
;
A
#
# COMPACT_ATOMS: atom_id res chain seq x y z
N MET A 1 0.14 7.92 1.30
CA MET A 1 0.33 7.60 2.75
C MET A 1 -0.81 6.70 3.28
N ASP A 2 -1.29 5.78 2.43
CA ASP A 2 -2.69 5.33 2.49
C ASP A 2 -2.88 4.12 3.42
N TYR A 3 -1.78 3.40 3.67
CA TYR A 3 -1.74 2.29 4.62
C TYR A 3 -1.60 2.74 6.08
N VAL A 4 -1.41 4.04 6.35
CA VAL A 4 -1.38 4.60 7.71
C VAL A 4 -2.81 4.91 8.16
N VAL A 5 -3.38 3.98 8.93
CA VAL A 5 -4.82 3.92 9.22
C VAL A 5 -5.24 4.49 10.56
N GLY A 6 -4.29 4.73 11.48
CA GLY A 6 -4.66 5.30 12.78
C GLY A 6 -3.55 5.32 13.80
N THR A 7 -3.92 5.69 15.02
CA THR A 7 -3.01 5.75 16.17
C THR A 7 -3.07 4.43 16.96
N LYS A 8 -1.95 3.99 17.55
CA LYS A 8 -1.95 2.77 18.39
C LYS A 8 -2.67 2.96 19.73
N THR A 9 -2.69 4.18 20.27
CA THR A 9 -3.09 4.44 21.65
C THR A 9 -4.45 5.13 21.73
N THR A 10 -5.38 4.57 22.50
CA THR A 10 -6.76 5.08 22.69
C THR A 10 -6.81 6.55 23.12
N GLY A 11 -5.85 7.00 23.95
CA GLY A 11 -5.80 8.39 24.43
C GLY A 11 -5.52 9.44 23.35
N ARG A 12 -5.05 9.06 22.16
CA ARG A 12 -4.80 9.98 21.03
C ARG A 12 -5.96 10.07 20.04
N THR A 13 -6.92 9.15 20.11
CA THR A 13 -8.13 9.15 19.28
C THR A 13 -9.00 10.40 19.54
N MET A 14 -8.87 11.06 20.69
CA MET A 14 -9.61 12.29 21.01
C MET A 14 -9.01 13.56 20.40
N ALA A 15 -7.73 13.55 19.99
CA ALA A 15 -7.04 14.74 19.47
C ALA A 15 -6.97 14.76 17.92
N PHE A 16 -7.23 13.63 17.29
CA PHE A 16 -7.14 13.47 15.84
C PHE A 16 -8.34 12.70 15.30
N ALA A 17 -8.86 13.12 14.14
CA ALA A 17 -9.76 12.30 13.35
C ALA A 17 -9.03 11.06 12.79
N SER A 18 -9.78 10.09 12.27
CA SER A 18 -9.22 8.86 11.65
C SER A 18 -8.27 9.15 10.49
N ASN A 19 -8.42 10.29 9.82
CA ASN A 19 -7.52 10.78 8.78
C ASN A 19 -6.31 11.59 9.33
N PHE A 20 -6.08 11.59 10.65
CA PHE A 20 -5.05 12.36 11.36
C PHE A 20 -5.23 13.88 11.33
N MET A 21 -6.41 14.41 10.98
CA MET A 21 -6.63 15.86 11.10
C MET A 21 -6.86 16.29 12.55
N PRO A 22 -6.33 17.45 12.99
CA PRO A 22 -6.62 18.03 14.30
C PRO A 22 -8.12 18.14 14.57
N LEU A 23 -8.56 17.71 15.75
CA LEU A 23 -9.94 17.93 16.24
C LEU A 23 -10.03 18.95 17.37
N LEU A 24 -8.88 19.34 17.93
CA LEU A 24 -8.82 20.24 19.08
C LEU A 24 -8.85 21.71 18.64
N PRO A 25 -9.45 22.60 19.44
CA PRO A 25 -9.48 24.03 19.15
C PRO A 25 -8.08 24.67 19.06
N GLU A 26 -8.00 25.81 18.40
CA GLU A 26 -6.75 26.52 18.09
C GLU A 26 -6.02 27.07 19.31
N ASP A 27 -6.72 27.27 20.43
CA ASP A 27 -6.17 27.77 21.70
C ASP A 27 -5.48 26.67 22.53
N THR A 28 -5.45 25.44 22.03
CA THR A 28 -4.82 24.31 22.74
C THR A 28 -3.31 24.24 22.49
N GLU A 29 -2.56 23.74 23.49
CA GLU A 29 -1.13 23.42 23.34
C GLU A 29 -0.88 22.47 22.15
N PHE A 30 -1.86 21.62 21.86
CA PHE A 30 -1.82 20.76 20.70
C PHE A 30 -1.74 21.56 19.39
N ALA A 31 -2.61 22.57 19.21
CA ALA A 31 -2.67 23.39 18.02
C ALA A 31 -1.40 24.23 17.86
N SER A 32 -0.91 24.85 18.94
CA SER A 32 0.36 25.59 18.89
C SER A 32 1.52 24.70 18.43
N LYS A 33 1.65 23.50 18.99
CA LYS A 33 2.69 22.53 18.58
C LYS A 33 2.52 22.03 17.14
N TRP A 34 1.29 21.93 16.65
CA TRP A 34 1.00 21.55 15.28
C TRP A 34 1.40 22.65 14.30
N LEU A 35 1.05 23.91 14.60
CA LEU A 35 1.45 25.08 13.81
C LEU A 35 2.97 25.22 13.75
N SER A 36 3.67 25.08 14.88
CA SER A 36 5.14 25.10 14.89
C SER A 36 5.74 24.02 14.00
N LEU A 37 5.13 22.83 13.96
CA LEU A 37 5.61 21.73 13.11
C LEU A 37 5.32 21.97 11.63
N CYS A 38 4.20 22.64 11.29
CA CYS A 38 3.93 23.11 9.94
C CYS A 38 4.97 24.14 9.48
N MET A 39 5.33 25.10 10.34
CA MET A 39 6.37 26.08 10.04
C MET A 39 7.72 25.41 9.79
N ALA A 40 8.14 24.51 10.68
CA ALA A 40 9.37 23.74 10.50
C ALA A 40 9.35 22.91 9.20
N HIS A 41 8.21 22.28 8.88
CA HIS A 41 8.07 21.53 7.63
C HIS A 41 8.22 22.42 6.37
N MET A 42 7.71 23.65 6.39
CA MET A 42 7.86 24.58 5.26
C MET A 42 9.30 25.09 5.08
N GLU A 43 10.08 25.15 6.15
CA GLU A 43 11.46 25.66 6.11
C GLU A 43 12.48 24.56 5.76
N GLU A 44 12.41 23.41 6.44
CA GLU A 44 13.41 22.33 6.32
C GLU A 44 12.81 20.98 5.91
N GLY A 45 11.51 20.78 6.13
CA GLY A 45 10.86 19.49 5.95
C GLY A 45 10.79 18.66 7.23
N ILE A 46 10.21 17.46 7.17
CA ILE A 46 10.19 16.53 8.31
C ILE A 46 11.18 15.40 8.01
N HIS A 47 12.27 15.34 8.77
CA HIS A 47 13.31 14.31 8.59
C HIS A 47 13.23 13.18 9.61
N ASP A 48 12.70 13.46 10.81
CA ASP A 48 12.63 12.46 11.86
C ASP A 48 11.65 11.34 11.52
N ALA A 49 12.11 10.09 11.68
CA ALA A 49 11.29 8.91 11.49
C ALA A 49 10.24 8.75 12.60
N ILE A 50 9.06 8.26 12.25
CA ILE A 50 8.00 7.91 13.21
C ILE A 50 8.22 6.50 13.77
N LYS A 51 7.51 6.14 14.85
CA LYS A 51 7.40 4.74 15.29
C LYS A 51 5.99 4.24 15.00
N ALA A 52 5.90 3.11 14.31
CA ALA A 52 4.62 2.51 13.94
C ALA A 52 4.61 1.01 14.21
N TYR A 53 3.42 0.46 14.39
CA TYR A 53 3.18 -0.97 14.35
C TYR A 53 2.52 -1.33 13.04
N GLU A 54 2.94 -2.43 12.44
CA GLU A 54 2.27 -3.00 11.28
C GLU A 54 1.49 -4.25 11.70
N TYR A 55 0.23 -4.32 11.28
CA TYR A 55 -0.65 -5.46 11.51
C TYR A 55 -1.51 -5.66 10.27
N MET A 56 -1.47 -6.84 9.66
CA MET A 56 -2.25 -7.19 8.46
C MET A 56 -2.07 -6.17 7.30
N GLY A 57 -0.84 -5.69 7.08
CA GLY A 57 -0.50 -4.74 6.02
C GLY A 57 -0.91 -3.28 6.31
N ARG A 58 -1.45 -3.00 7.50
CA ARG A 58 -1.86 -1.66 7.93
C ARG A 58 -0.94 -1.13 9.03
N PHE A 59 -0.68 0.18 9.00
CA PHE A 59 0.24 0.85 9.90
C PHE A 59 -0.47 1.72 10.93
N TYR A 60 -0.09 1.54 12.19
CA TYR A 60 -0.63 2.21 13.36
C TYR A 60 0.45 3.02 14.06
N VAL A 61 0.30 4.34 14.10
CA VAL A 61 1.33 5.27 14.58
C VAL A 61 1.37 5.25 16.11
N GLN A 62 2.49 4.84 16.67
CA GLN A 62 2.76 4.91 18.11
C GLN A 62 3.34 6.27 18.50
N GLU A 63 4.29 6.78 17.73
CA GLU A 63 5.01 8.02 17.98
C GLU A 63 5.12 8.85 16.70
N GLY A 64 5.02 10.18 16.79
CA GLY A 64 5.07 11.06 15.62
C GLY A 64 3.71 11.34 14.95
N ASN A 65 2.60 11.15 15.66
CA ASN A 65 1.24 11.40 15.14
C ASN A 65 1.06 12.83 14.56
N LYS A 66 1.65 13.86 15.17
CA LYS A 66 1.61 15.23 14.63
C LYS A 66 2.37 15.35 13.31
N ARG A 67 3.53 14.70 13.16
CA ARG A 67 4.30 14.67 11.90
C ARG A 67 3.48 14.04 10.77
N VAL A 68 2.84 12.91 11.05
CA VAL A 68 1.92 12.26 10.10
C VAL A 68 0.77 13.19 9.73
N SER A 69 0.16 13.86 10.71
CA SER A 69 -0.92 14.83 10.50
C SER A 69 -0.50 15.98 9.58
N VAL A 70 0.64 16.63 9.87
CA VAL A 70 1.19 17.71 9.05
C VAL A 70 1.46 17.22 7.62
N LEU A 71 2.16 16.10 7.47
CA LEU A 71 2.46 15.57 6.13
C LEU A 71 1.20 15.17 5.35
N LYS A 72 0.18 14.61 6.01
CA LYS A 72 -1.12 14.34 5.37
C LYS A 72 -1.83 15.63 4.94
N TYR A 73 -1.76 16.69 5.75
CA TYR A 73 -2.32 18.01 5.41
C TYR A 73 -1.66 18.59 4.15
N PHE A 74 -0.35 18.44 4.00
CA PHE A 74 0.39 18.86 2.80
C PHE A 74 0.33 17.85 1.64
N GLY A 75 -0.42 16.76 1.77
CA GLY A 75 -0.58 15.76 0.71
C GLY A 75 0.69 14.96 0.40
N ALA A 76 1.61 14.81 1.36
CA ALA A 76 2.83 14.06 1.16
C ALA A 76 2.57 12.55 0.94
N ASP A 77 3.32 11.95 0.03
CA ASP A 77 3.12 10.54 -0.34
C ASP A 77 3.62 9.55 0.72
N SER A 78 4.70 9.90 1.43
CA SER A 78 5.43 9.00 2.33
C SER A 78 6.01 9.70 3.56
N ILE A 79 6.43 8.89 4.53
CA ILE A 79 7.12 9.31 5.76
C ILE A 79 8.07 8.20 6.20
N PHE A 80 9.25 8.55 6.70
CA PHE A 80 10.17 7.57 7.28
C PHE A 80 9.62 7.01 8.59
N ALA A 81 9.78 5.70 8.80
CA ALA A 81 9.27 5.02 9.99
C ALA A 81 10.15 3.86 10.43
N THR A 82 10.30 3.70 11.75
CA THR A 82 10.69 2.43 12.37
C THR A 82 9.42 1.63 12.65
N VAL A 83 9.32 0.44 12.06
CA VAL A 83 8.11 -0.39 12.09
C VAL A 83 8.34 -1.65 12.93
N THR A 84 7.43 -1.94 13.86
CA THR A 84 7.34 -3.23 14.55
C THR A 84 6.14 -4.02 14.01
N ARG A 85 6.39 -5.16 13.37
CA ARG A 85 5.32 -6.05 12.89
C ARG A 85 4.70 -6.83 14.06
N VAL A 86 3.38 -6.81 14.16
CA VAL A 86 2.60 -7.68 15.05
C VAL A 86 2.03 -8.79 14.20
N VAL A 87 2.50 -10.01 14.41
CA VAL A 87 2.05 -11.18 13.64
C VAL A 87 0.75 -11.71 14.25
N PRO A 88 -0.35 -11.81 13.49
CA PRO A 88 -1.58 -12.42 13.99
C PRO A 88 -1.34 -13.89 14.28
N ARG A 89 -2.13 -14.48 15.19
CA ARG A 89 -2.10 -15.93 15.38
C ARG A 89 -2.58 -16.61 14.09
N PHE A 90 -1.82 -17.58 13.61
CA PHE A 90 -2.22 -18.37 12.44
C PHE A 90 -3.59 -19.02 12.65
N ASN A 91 -4.41 -18.97 11.61
CA ASN A 91 -5.62 -19.73 11.42
C ASN A 91 -5.85 -19.88 9.90
N ASP A 92 -6.80 -20.73 9.51
CA ASP A 92 -7.05 -21.06 8.11
C ASP A 92 -8.02 -20.09 7.40
N THR A 93 -8.27 -18.88 7.93
CA THR A 93 -9.08 -17.91 7.17
C THR A 93 -8.28 -17.39 5.97
N PRO A 94 -8.94 -17.11 4.83
CA PRO A 94 -8.26 -16.63 3.62
C PRO A 94 -7.33 -15.44 3.88
N GLU A 95 -7.78 -14.45 4.65
CA GLU A 95 -7.02 -13.22 4.92
C GLU A 95 -5.73 -13.49 5.71
N ILE A 96 -5.76 -14.47 6.62
CA ILE A 96 -4.57 -14.85 7.40
C ILE A 96 -3.62 -15.65 6.51
N ARG A 97 -4.11 -16.55 5.65
CA ARG A 97 -3.27 -17.27 4.69
C ARG A 97 -2.61 -16.31 3.69
N GLU A 98 -3.36 -15.36 3.14
CA GLU A 98 -2.87 -14.27 2.29
C GLU A 98 -1.77 -13.45 2.99
N TYR A 99 -1.99 -13.07 4.26
CA TYR A 99 -1.01 -12.28 5.00
C TYR A 99 0.26 -13.08 5.34
N TYR A 100 0.13 -14.37 5.66
CA TYR A 100 1.29 -15.24 5.89
C TYR A 100 2.10 -15.43 4.60
N GLU A 101 1.44 -15.63 3.46
CA GLU A 101 2.10 -15.63 2.15
C GLU A 101 2.84 -14.31 1.89
N PHE A 102 2.18 -13.17 2.13
CA PHE A 102 2.84 -11.87 2.04
C PHE A 102 4.08 -11.78 2.94
N MET A 103 4.02 -12.27 4.18
CA MET A 103 5.16 -12.24 5.09
C MET A 103 6.35 -13.07 4.60
N GLU A 104 6.11 -14.21 3.96
CA GLU A 104 7.14 -15.07 3.39
C GLU A 104 7.86 -14.37 2.22
N TYR A 105 7.13 -13.62 1.41
CA TYR A 105 7.66 -13.02 0.20
C TYR A 105 8.10 -11.55 0.32
N TYR A 106 7.62 -10.84 1.34
CA TYR A 106 8.04 -9.47 1.63
C TYR A 106 9.57 -9.30 1.73
N PRO A 107 10.35 -10.21 2.32
CA PRO A 107 11.82 -10.13 2.32
C PRO A 107 12.46 -10.14 0.92
N LEU A 108 11.76 -10.63 -0.10
CA LEU A 108 12.26 -10.69 -1.48
C LEU A 108 12.01 -9.37 -2.22
N CYS A 109 10.77 -8.85 -2.19
CA CYS A 109 10.41 -7.65 -2.95
C CYS A 109 10.43 -6.35 -2.13
N GLY A 110 10.15 -6.41 -0.82
CA GLY A 110 10.05 -5.24 0.06
C GLY A 110 8.89 -4.29 -0.26
N LEU A 111 7.83 -4.76 -0.92
CA LEU A 111 6.71 -3.93 -1.37
C LEU A 111 5.39 -4.32 -0.68
N TYR A 112 4.93 -3.49 0.27
CA TYR A 112 3.61 -3.66 0.91
C TYR A 112 2.43 -3.52 -0.06
N ARG A 113 2.64 -2.87 -1.20
CA ARG A 113 1.59 -2.63 -2.20
C ARG A 113 1.22 -3.88 -3.01
N LEU A 114 2.08 -4.90 -2.98
CA LEU A 114 1.80 -6.21 -3.58
C LEU A 114 0.98 -7.04 -2.58
N HIS A 115 -0.32 -6.81 -2.58
CA HIS A 115 -1.30 -7.58 -1.82
C HIS A 115 -2.14 -8.41 -2.78
N PHE A 116 -2.14 -9.73 -2.64
CA PHE A 116 -2.90 -10.65 -3.47
C PHE A 116 -4.06 -11.25 -2.69
N THR A 117 -5.14 -11.59 -3.38
CA THR A 117 -6.34 -12.22 -2.78
C THR A 117 -6.41 -13.72 -3.02
N GLN A 118 -5.39 -14.28 -3.68
CA GLN A 118 -5.34 -15.67 -4.08
C GLN A 118 -4.00 -16.27 -3.67
N GLU A 119 -4.04 -17.46 -3.08
CA GLU A 119 -2.83 -18.15 -2.65
C GLU A 119 -1.91 -18.52 -3.84
N GLY A 120 -0.60 -18.49 -3.58
CA GLY A 120 0.46 -18.74 -4.55
C GLY A 120 0.60 -17.66 -5.61
N SER A 121 -0.07 -16.52 -5.48
CA SER A 121 -0.01 -15.44 -6.46
C SER A 121 1.35 -14.79 -6.53
N PHE A 122 2.05 -14.67 -5.40
CA PHE A 122 3.39 -14.10 -5.43
C PHE A 122 4.38 -15.02 -6.15
N ALA A 123 4.31 -16.33 -5.92
CA ALA A 123 5.15 -17.30 -6.66
C ALA A 123 4.89 -17.23 -8.17
N ARG A 124 3.62 -17.07 -8.57
CA ARG A 124 3.26 -16.84 -9.97
C ARG A 124 3.82 -15.52 -10.50
N LEU A 125 3.83 -14.45 -9.70
CA LEU A 125 4.45 -13.18 -10.07
C LEU A 125 5.97 -13.32 -10.25
N GLN A 126 6.70 -13.93 -9.31
CA GLN A 126 8.14 -14.22 -9.44
C GLN A 126 8.44 -14.90 -10.77
N LYS A 127 7.69 -15.96 -11.08
CA LYS A 127 7.83 -16.70 -12.34
C LYS A 127 7.54 -15.83 -13.56
N ALA A 128 6.47 -15.02 -13.52
CA ALA A 128 6.11 -14.13 -14.63
C ALA A 128 7.15 -13.03 -14.89
N LEU A 129 7.87 -12.61 -13.84
CA LEU A 129 8.99 -11.67 -13.93
C LEU A 129 10.32 -12.35 -14.28
N GLY A 130 10.33 -13.67 -14.53
CA GLY A 130 11.54 -14.44 -14.86
C GLY A 130 12.48 -14.66 -13.68
N LYS A 131 11.99 -14.47 -12.45
CA LYS A 131 12.79 -14.61 -11.22
C LYS A 131 12.74 -16.01 -10.64
N ALA A 132 13.85 -16.45 -10.05
CA ALA A 132 13.87 -17.68 -9.27
C ALA A 132 13.07 -17.54 -7.96
N PRO A 133 12.50 -18.62 -7.38
CA PRO A 133 11.59 -18.53 -6.23
C PRO A 133 12.08 -17.69 -5.03
N ASP A 134 13.37 -17.78 -4.69
CA ASP A 134 13.98 -17.08 -3.55
C ASP A 134 14.82 -15.86 -3.97
N GLU A 135 14.70 -15.43 -5.24
CA GLU A 135 15.46 -14.31 -5.76
C GLU A 135 14.97 -12.98 -5.16
N LYS A 136 15.89 -12.23 -4.55
CA LYS A 136 15.62 -10.88 -4.04
C LYS A 136 15.57 -9.88 -5.17
N TRP A 137 14.60 -8.97 -5.10
CA TRP A 137 14.43 -7.93 -6.09
C TRP A 137 15.45 -6.83 -5.89
N THR A 138 16.04 -6.40 -7.00
CA THR A 138 16.87 -5.21 -7.10
C THR A 138 16.04 -3.93 -6.96
N ALA A 139 16.70 -2.78 -6.88
CA ALA A 139 15.98 -1.49 -6.90
C ALA A 139 15.22 -1.28 -8.22
N ASP A 140 15.80 -1.72 -9.34
CA ASP A 140 15.20 -1.60 -10.67
C ASP A 140 13.97 -2.48 -10.81
N ASP A 141 14.04 -3.75 -10.36
CA ASP A 141 12.88 -4.66 -10.34
C ASP A 141 11.69 -4.03 -9.59
N LYS A 142 11.97 -3.40 -8.44
CA LYS A 142 10.94 -2.74 -7.63
C LYS A 142 10.39 -1.52 -8.35
N ALA A 143 11.25 -0.70 -8.95
CA ALA A 143 10.84 0.50 -9.68
C ALA A 143 9.93 0.15 -10.86
N GLU A 144 10.26 -0.90 -11.61
CA GLU A 144 9.46 -1.38 -12.73
C GLU A 144 8.06 -1.83 -12.28
N VAL A 145 8.00 -2.68 -11.25
CA VAL A 145 6.72 -3.18 -10.74
C VAL A 145 5.89 -2.07 -10.12
N VAL A 146 6.51 -1.14 -9.37
CA VAL A 146 5.80 0.02 -8.81
C VAL A 146 5.23 0.91 -9.90
N SER A 147 5.98 1.14 -10.98
CA SER A 147 5.54 1.91 -12.15
C SER A 147 4.34 1.25 -12.82
N LEU A 148 4.43 -0.05 -13.10
CA LEU A 148 3.33 -0.83 -13.69
C LEU A 148 2.08 -0.81 -12.80
N MET A 149 2.27 -1.02 -11.50
CA MET A 149 1.19 -0.94 -10.51
C MET A 149 0.50 0.42 -10.49
N ASN A 150 1.21 1.54 -10.71
CA ASN A 150 0.57 2.86 -10.80
C ASN A 150 -0.44 2.96 -11.94
N TRP A 151 -0.04 2.53 -13.13
CA TRP A 151 -0.92 2.56 -14.30
C TRP A 151 -2.10 1.60 -14.15
N ILE A 152 -1.83 0.38 -13.69
CA ILE A 152 -2.87 -0.61 -13.43
C ILE A 152 -3.85 -0.10 -12.38
N THR A 153 -3.37 0.42 -11.25
CA THR A 153 -4.24 0.96 -10.19
C THR A 153 -5.16 2.05 -10.74
N LYS A 154 -4.63 2.95 -11.56
CA LYS A 154 -5.42 4.03 -12.15
C LYS A 154 -6.52 3.51 -13.08
N ALA A 155 -6.17 2.61 -14.00
CA ALA A 155 -7.13 2.04 -14.95
C ALA A 155 -8.16 1.14 -14.25
N TYR A 156 -7.71 0.29 -13.33
CA TYR A 156 -8.55 -0.58 -12.51
C TYR A 156 -9.58 0.20 -11.70
N ASN A 157 -9.16 1.26 -11.00
CA ASN A 157 -10.07 2.10 -10.22
C ASN A 157 -11.06 2.86 -11.12
N ALA A 158 -10.62 3.34 -12.29
CA ALA A 158 -11.50 4.00 -13.25
C ALA A 158 -12.59 3.05 -13.78
N HIS A 159 -12.30 1.74 -13.81
CA HIS A 159 -13.24 0.68 -14.18
C HIS A 159 -14.11 0.18 -13.00
N GLY A 160 -14.05 0.84 -11.83
CA GLY A 160 -14.86 0.53 -10.65
C GLY A 160 -14.29 -0.52 -9.71
N GLY A 161 -13.01 -0.90 -9.90
CA GLY A 161 -12.31 -1.86 -9.06
C GLY A 161 -12.03 -1.40 -7.63
N ASP A 162 -12.13 -0.09 -7.36
CA ASP A 162 -11.90 0.51 -6.04
C ASP A 162 -12.90 0.03 -4.96
N LYS A 163 -14.01 -0.60 -5.38
CA LYS A 163 -15.06 -1.13 -4.52
C LYS A 163 -15.02 -2.66 -4.38
N MET A 164 -14.03 -3.31 -4.98
CA MET A 164 -13.91 -4.77 -5.01
C MET A 164 -12.88 -5.26 -3.98
N ARG A 165 -12.94 -6.55 -3.64
CA ARG A 165 -11.92 -7.23 -2.84
C ARG A 165 -10.65 -7.46 -3.64
N THR A 166 -10.76 -7.82 -4.92
CA THR A 166 -9.60 -7.98 -5.81
C THR A 166 -8.72 -6.73 -5.81
N THR A 167 -7.41 -6.90 -5.99
CA THR A 167 -6.47 -5.79 -5.96
C THR A 167 -5.86 -5.49 -7.33
N PRO A 168 -5.24 -4.30 -7.52
CA PRO A 168 -4.39 -4.04 -8.67
C PRO A 168 -3.27 -5.08 -8.86
N ALA A 169 -2.79 -5.74 -7.80
CA ALA A 169 -1.76 -6.78 -7.91
C ALA A 169 -2.34 -8.07 -8.52
N ASP A 170 -3.56 -8.46 -8.14
CA ASP A 170 -4.26 -9.59 -8.78
C ASP A 170 -4.44 -9.33 -10.28
N VAL A 171 -4.84 -8.11 -10.63
CA VAL A 171 -5.02 -7.67 -12.02
C VAL A 171 -3.69 -7.67 -12.78
N MET A 172 -2.61 -7.18 -12.17
CA MET A 172 -1.27 -7.25 -12.76
C MET A 172 -0.88 -8.70 -13.09
N LEU A 173 -1.18 -9.65 -12.20
CA LEU A 173 -0.90 -11.05 -12.47
C LEU A 173 -1.75 -11.61 -13.61
N LEU A 174 -3.01 -11.19 -13.76
CA LEU A 174 -3.84 -11.56 -14.92
C LEU A 174 -3.27 -11.00 -16.22
N LEU A 175 -2.87 -9.72 -16.23
CA LEU A 175 -2.27 -9.09 -17.42
C LEU A 175 -0.96 -9.78 -17.83
N LEU A 176 -0.11 -10.13 -16.87
CA LEU A 176 1.15 -10.84 -17.14
C LEU A 176 0.95 -12.28 -17.65
N ARG A 177 -0.26 -12.84 -17.62
CA ARG A 177 -0.58 -14.10 -18.31
C ARG A 177 -0.85 -13.91 -19.80
N LEU A 178 -1.25 -12.72 -20.21
CA LEU A 178 -1.65 -12.41 -21.59
C LEU A 178 -0.59 -11.61 -22.34
N TYR A 179 0.13 -10.75 -21.63
CA TYR A 179 1.07 -9.79 -22.21
C TYR A 179 2.45 -9.96 -21.59
N LYS A 180 3.49 -9.72 -22.38
CA LYS A 180 4.85 -9.69 -21.84
C LYS A 180 5.05 -8.43 -21.00
N LEU A 181 5.88 -8.54 -19.97
CA LEU A 181 6.23 -7.40 -19.12
C LEU A 181 6.76 -6.21 -19.95
N ASP A 182 7.66 -6.47 -20.90
CA ASP A 182 8.25 -5.42 -21.75
C ASP A 182 7.23 -4.73 -22.66
N GLU A 183 6.15 -5.42 -23.06
CA GLU A 183 5.06 -4.81 -23.81
C GLU A 183 4.27 -3.88 -22.89
N LEU A 184 3.84 -4.35 -21.71
CA LEU A 184 3.08 -3.57 -20.74
C LEU A 184 3.80 -2.30 -20.30
N LYS A 185 5.14 -2.33 -20.20
CA LYS A 185 5.96 -1.15 -19.87
C LYS A 185 5.79 0.01 -20.87
N THR A 186 5.39 -0.28 -22.10
CA THR A 186 5.24 0.72 -23.17
C THR A 186 3.81 1.20 -23.36
N TYR A 187 2.85 0.67 -22.59
CA TYR A 187 1.44 0.96 -22.80
C TYR A 187 1.10 2.40 -22.41
N SER A 188 0.36 3.05 -23.29
CA SER A 188 -0.35 4.30 -23.00
C SER A 188 -1.53 4.05 -22.05
N PRO A 189 -2.09 5.11 -21.43
CA PRO A 189 -3.28 4.97 -20.58
C PRO A 189 -4.47 4.31 -21.29
N ALA A 190 -4.67 4.57 -22.59
CA ALA A 190 -5.74 3.97 -23.37
C ALA A 190 -5.51 2.47 -23.63
N GLN A 191 -4.25 2.06 -23.84
CA GLN A 191 -3.91 0.64 -23.97
C GLN A 191 -4.08 -0.10 -22.64
N PHE A 192 -3.74 0.53 -21.51
CA PHE A 192 -4.04 -0.05 -20.20
C PHE A 192 -5.54 -0.20 -19.97
N ALA A 193 -6.36 0.80 -20.32
CA ALA A 193 -7.81 0.66 -20.22
C ALA A 193 -8.32 -0.55 -21.03
N ALA A 194 -7.94 -0.66 -22.30
CA ALA A 194 -8.33 -1.80 -23.15
C ALA A 194 -7.82 -3.15 -22.61
N ALA A 195 -6.62 -3.19 -22.05
CA ALA A 195 -6.07 -4.41 -21.46
C ALA A 195 -6.82 -4.83 -20.17
N ILE A 196 -7.24 -3.87 -19.35
CA ILE A 196 -8.08 -4.10 -18.17
C ILE A 196 -9.46 -4.62 -18.60
N ASP A 197 -10.08 -3.99 -19.60
CA ASP A 197 -11.37 -4.43 -20.15
C ASP A 197 -11.28 -5.90 -20.62
N ALA A 198 -10.18 -6.26 -21.30
CA ALA A 198 -9.96 -7.60 -21.81
C ALA A 198 -9.85 -8.69 -20.73
N VAL A 199 -9.44 -8.34 -19.50
CA VAL A 199 -9.35 -9.28 -18.37
C VAL A 199 -10.47 -9.11 -17.36
N TRP A 200 -11.44 -8.22 -17.60
CA TRP A 200 -12.41 -7.83 -16.59
C TRP A 200 -13.30 -8.99 -16.11
N ASP A 201 -13.71 -9.89 -17.02
CA ASP A 201 -14.45 -11.09 -16.65
C ASP A 201 -13.64 -12.00 -15.70
N ASN A 202 -12.31 -12.10 -15.90
CA ASN A 202 -11.45 -12.83 -14.99
C ASN A 202 -11.32 -12.14 -13.63
N VAL A 203 -11.30 -10.81 -13.60
CA VAL A 203 -11.32 -10.03 -12.34
C VAL A 203 -12.62 -10.30 -11.58
N LEU A 204 -13.78 -10.26 -12.25
CA LEU A 204 -15.08 -10.56 -11.65
C LEU A 204 -15.16 -12.00 -11.12
N ALA A 205 -14.52 -12.96 -11.81
CA ALA A 205 -14.43 -14.34 -11.34
C ALA A 205 -13.59 -14.47 -10.05
N LEU A 206 -12.51 -13.68 -9.91
CA LEU A 206 -11.69 -13.68 -8.68
C LEU A 206 -12.42 -13.08 -7.47
N GLU A 207 -13.34 -12.15 -7.69
CA GLU A 207 -14.14 -11.52 -6.62
C GLU A 207 -15.11 -12.52 -5.95
N ARG A 208 -15.55 -13.53 -6.69
CA ARG A 208 -16.48 -14.57 -6.24
C ARG A 208 -15.83 -15.96 -6.36
N PRO A 209 -14.83 -16.28 -5.52
CA PRO A 209 -14.26 -17.61 -5.52
C PRO A 209 -15.36 -18.62 -5.18
N GLU A 210 -15.50 -19.67 -6.00
CA GLU A 210 -16.45 -20.77 -5.80
C GLU A 210 -16.28 -21.48 -4.44
#